data_AF-A0A7X4DT05-F1
#
_entry.id   AF-A0A7X4DT05-F1
#
_cell.length_a   1.000
_cell.length_b   1.000
_cell.length_c   1.000
_cell.angle_alpha   90.00
_cell.angle_beta   90.00
_cell.angle_gamma   90.00
#
_symmetry.space_group_name_H-M   'P 1'
#
loop_
_entity.id
_entity.type
_entity.pdbx_description
1 polymer ?
#
loop_
_entity_poly.entity_id
_entity_poly.type
_entity_poly.pdbx_seq_one_letter_code
_entity_poly.pdbx_strand_id
1 'polypeptide(L)'
;IGKLAAFANAPAFETVPDITAEAVRSSGDPMSHRYTETVSGQGLTVELVWEKLEAPRALELTPDQVGTGEHIMFTLLVPAHDAQILVNGRALSGKLGTRVQAGYETTTAFLYFSETWIIPPEVT
;
A
#
# COMPACT_ATOMS: atom_id res chain seq x y z
N ILE A 1 10.41 -8.75 13.39
CA ILE A 1 9.56 -8.12 12.37
C ILE A 1 8.23 -8.86 12.39
N GLY A 2 7.14 -8.19 12.79
CA GLY A 2 5.82 -8.80 12.93
C GLY A 2 5.37 -9.38 11.59
N LYS A 3 4.93 -10.65 11.60
CA LYS A 3 4.54 -11.39 10.40
C LYS A 3 3.44 -10.60 9.68
N LEU A 4 3.73 -10.06 8.50
CA LEU A 4 2.69 -9.64 7.57
C LEU A 4 1.79 -10.86 7.37
N ALA A 5 0.59 -10.84 7.94
CA ALA A 5 -0.25 -12.05 8.07
C ALA A 5 -0.49 -12.73 6.71
N ALA A 6 -0.55 -11.94 5.63
CA ALA A 6 -0.66 -12.40 4.25
C ALA A 6 0.48 -13.34 3.80
N PHE A 7 1.68 -13.21 4.37
CA PHE A 7 2.86 -13.99 3.99
C PHE A 7 3.30 -14.98 5.07
N ALA A 8 2.58 -15.06 6.20
CA ALA A 8 3.00 -15.82 7.37
C ALA A 8 3.23 -17.32 7.12
N ASN A 9 2.56 -17.88 6.09
CA ASN A 9 2.65 -19.29 5.71
C ASN A 9 3.35 -19.52 4.37
N ALA A 10 3.93 -18.47 3.76
CA ALA A 10 4.64 -18.62 2.49
C ALA A 10 5.99 -19.31 2.74
N PRO A 11 6.30 -20.47 2.13
CA PRO A 11 7.56 -21.17 2.37
C PRO A 11 8.80 -20.31 2.09
N ALA A 12 8.69 -19.41 1.10
CA ALA A 12 9.76 -18.48 0.78
C ALA A 12 10.15 -17.58 1.96
N PHE A 13 9.19 -17.24 2.85
CA PHE A 13 9.39 -16.32 3.97
C PHE A 13 10.32 -16.89 5.05
N GLU A 14 10.43 -18.22 5.17
CA GLU A 14 11.34 -18.86 6.14
C GLU A 14 12.82 -18.53 5.86
N THR A 15 13.13 -18.22 4.61
CA THR A 15 14.50 -17.98 4.14
C THR A 15 14.71 -16.58 3.57
N VAL A 16 13.75 -15.66 3.74
CA VAL A 16 13.91 -14.28 3.25
C VAL A 16 15.05 -13.61 4.00
N PRO A 17 16.08 -13.09 3.29
CA PRO A 17 17.14 -12.34 3.94
C PRO A 17 16.64 -10.96 4.39
N ASP A 18 17.04 -10.56 5.59
CA ASP A 18 16.84 -9.19 6.08
C ASP A 18 17.94 -8.29 5.50
N ILE A 19 17.55 -7.37 4.60
CA ILE A 19 18.47 -6.38 4.01
C ILE A 19 18.20 -5.02 4.65
N THR A 20 19.24 -4.39 5.18
CA THR A 20 19.13 -3.03 5.75
C THR A 20 19.01 -2.00 4.62
N ALA A 21 18.01 -1.12 4.70
CA ALA A 21 17.88 0.01 3.80
C ALA A 21 18.98 1.05 4.11
N GLU A 22 19.71 1.47 3.08
CA GLU A 22 20.76 2.48 3.15
C GLU A 22 20.24 3.85 2.70
N ALA A 23 19.29 3.89 1.78
CA ALA A 23 18.62 5.11 1.35
C ALA A 23 17.15 4.86 1.03
N VAL A 24 16.33 5.86 1.36
CA VAL A 24 14.92 5.95 0.99
C VAL A 24 14.70 7.32 0.35
N ARG A 25 14.05 7.36 -0.81
CA ARG A 25 13.81 8.59 -1.57
C ARG A 25 12.44 8.55 -2.22
N SER A 26 11.69 9.63 -2.02
CA SER A 26 10.48 9.91 -2.78
C SER A 26 10.78 10.82 -3.97
N SER A 27 10.04 10.65 -5.07
CA SER A 27 10.09 11.54 -6.23
C SER A 27 8.71 11.72 -6.85
N GLY A 28 8.46 12.90 -7.42
CA GLY A 28 7.16 13.25 -7.99
C GLY A 28 6.22 13.91 -6.99
N ASP A 29 4.97 14.05 -7.40
CA ASP A 29 3.89 14.67 -6.63
C ASP A 29 2.69 13.73 -6.63
N PRO A 30 2.20 13.29 -5.45
CA PRO A 30 1.06 12.38 -5.36
C PRO A 30 -0.26 12.99 -5.88
N MET A 31 -0.28 14.29 -6.18
CA MET A 31 -1.40 14.99 -6.83
C MET A 31 -1.21 15.17 -8.35
N SER A 32 -0.10 14.69 -8.90
CA SER A 32 0.25 14.81 -10.31
C SER A 32 0.08 13.47 -11.05
N HIS A 33 0.75 13.31 -12.18
CA HIS A 33 0.64 12.13 -13.03
C HIS A 33 1.42 10.91 -12.51
N ARG A 34 2.42 11.12 -11.64
CA ARG A 34 3.36 10.08 -11.18
C ARG A 34 3.96 10.38 -9.81
N TYR A 35 4.08 9.32 -9.02
CA TYR A 35 4.81 9.29 -7.75
C TYR A 35 5.68 8.03 -7.65
N THR A 36 6.86 8.14 -7.07
CA THR A 36 7.81 7.03 -6.92
C THR A 36 8.39 7.01 -5.51
N GLU A 37 8.46 5.83 -4.91
CA GLU A 37 9.27 5.53 -3.72
C GLU A 37 10.42 4.60 -4.10
N THR A 38 11.65 5.00 -3.76
CA THR A 38 12.86 4.21 -4.02
C THR A 38 13.53 3.84 -2.70
N VAL A 39 13.75 2.54 -2.51
CA VAL A 39 14.51 1.99 -1.37
C VAL A 39 15.73 1.26 -1.92
N SER A 40 16.92 1.55 -1.39
CA SER A 40 18.15 0.87 -1.80
C SER A 40 19.01 0.40 -0.63
N GLY A 41 19.68 -0.73 -0.78
CA GLY A 41 20.68 -1.24 0.17
C GLY A 41 21.33 -2.53 -0.33
N GLN A 42 22.61 -2.75 0.01
CA GLN A 42 23.38 -3.95 -0.33
C GLN A 42 23.29 -4.38 -1.82
N GLY A 43 23.31 -3.42 -2.74
CA GLY A 43 23.22 -3.67 -4.20
C GLY A 43 21.83 -4.01 -4.73
N LEU A 44 20.79 -3.90 -3.88
CA LEU A 44 19.39 -3.96 -4.27
C LEU A 44 18.81 -2.56 -4.33
N THR A 45 18.08 -2.26 -5.41
CA THR A 45 17.25 -1.06 -5.57
C THR A 45 15.83 -1.51 -5.90
N VAL A 46 14.88 -1.13 -5.05
CA VAL A 46 13.44 -1.34 -5.28
C VAL A 46 12.80 0.01 -5.53
N GLU A 47 12.09 0.13 -6.66
CA GLU A 47 11.29 1.30 -6.99
C GLU A 47 9.82 0.90 -7.06
N LEU A 48 8.99 1.58 -6.28
CA LEU A 48 7.55 1.49 -6.33
C LEU A 48 7.05 2.72 -7.08
N VAL A 49 6.33 2.53 -8.19
CA VAL A 49 5.87 3.61 -9.05
C VAL A 49 4.35 3.55 -9.14
N TRP A 50 3.70 4.68 -8.89
CA TRP A 50 2.26 4.87 -9.09
C TRP A 50 2.04 5.92 -10.18
N GLU A 51 1.14 5.61 -11.12
CA GLU A 51 0.80 6.46 -12.25
C GLU A 51 -0.72 6.46 -12.47
N LYS A 52 -1.22 7.42 -13.24
CA LYS A 52 -2.67 7.66 -13.41
C LYS A 52 -3.35 7.82 -12.04
N LEU A 53 -2.76 8.69 -11.23
CA LEU A 53 -3.26 9.04 -9.90
C LEU A 53 -4.58 9.80 -10.02
N GLU A 54 -5.54 9.43 -9.18
CA GLU A 54 -6.81 10.14 -9.05
C GLU A 54 -6.72 11.28 -8.04
N ALA A 55 -7.80 12.05 -7.88
CA ALA A 55 -7.92 12.99 -6.78
C ALA A 55 -7.93 12.25 -5.42
N PRO A 56 -7.37 12.85 -4.35
CA PRO A 56 -7.45 12.30 -3.00
C PRO A 56 -8.88 12.06 -2.56
N ARG A 57 -9.07 10.98 -1.81
CA ARG A 57 -10.36 10.54 -1.32
C ARG A 57 -10.27 10.23 0.16
N ALA A 58 -11.15 10.86 0.93
CA ALA A 58 -11.41 10.47 2.30
C ALA A 58 -12.47 9.35 2.33
N LEU A 59 -12.19 8.27 3.04
CA LEU A 59 -13.11 7.16 3.24
C LEU A 59 -13.39 6.99 4.73
N GLU A 60 -14.64 6.64 5.03
CA GLU A 60 -15.06 6.08 6.31
C GLU A 60 -15.38 4.60 6.05
N LEU A 61 -14.72 3.71 6.79
CA LEU A 61 -14.92 2.27 6.71
C LEU A 61 -15.51 1.77 8.02
N THR A 62 -16.61 1.04 7.91
CA THR A 62 -17.25 0.36 9.04
C THR A 62 -16.45 -0.89 9.45
N PRO A 63 -16.71 -1.47 10.63
CA PRO A 63 -15.99 -2.65 11.10
C PRO A 63 -15.98 -3.82 10.10
N ASP A 64 -17.08 -4.07 9.39
CA ASP A 64 -17.19 -5.11 8.36
C ASP A 64 -16.37 -4.83 7.08
N GLN A 65 -15.81 -3.62 6.95
CA GLN A 65 -15.02 -3.17 5.80
C GLN A 65 -13.52 -3.04 6.11
N VAL A 66 -13.09 -3.29 7.36
CA VAL A 66 -11.68 -3.26 7.77
C VAL A 66 -11.19 -4.66 8.10
N GLY A 67 -9.90 -4.92 7.86
CA GLY A 67 -9.33 -6.27 8.00
C GLY A 67 -9.36 -6.86 9.42
N THR A 68 -9.48 -6.01 10.45
CA THR A 68 -9.56 -6.45 11.85
C THR A 68 -10.98 -6.75 12.31
N GLY A 69 -12.01 -6.15 11.70
CA GLY A 69 -13.39 -6.27 12.17
C GLY A 69 -13.75 -5.45 13.41
N GLU A 70 -12.84 -4.64 13.95
CA GLU A 70 -12.94 -4.11 15.33
C GLU A 70 -13.23 -2.61 15.45
N HIS A 71 -12.97 -1.82 14.41
CA HIS A 71 -12.99 -0.37 14.50
C HIS A 71 -13.59 0.28 13.26
N ILE A 72 -14.05 1.51 13.44
CA ILE A 72 -14.33 2.41 12.31
C ILE A 72 -12.98 3.02 11.90
N MET A 73 -12.67 3.01 10.61
CA MET A 73 -11.46 3.62 10.07
C MET A 73 -11.80 4.81 9.18
N PHE A 74 -11.28 5.99 9.53
CA PHE A 74 -11.20 7.12 8.63
C PHE A 74 -9.84 7.13 7.95
N THR A 75 -9.81 7.26 6.63
CA THR A 75 -8.55 7.27 5.88
C THR A 75 -8.56 8.26 4.73
N LEU A 76 -7.41 8.88 4.46
CA LEU A 76 -7.14 9.65 3.25
C LEU A 76 -6.19 8.86 2.35
N LEU A 77 -6.64 8.60 1.12
CA LEU A 77 -5.84 7.90 0.12
C LEU A 77 -5.89 8.57 -1.25
N VAL A 78 -4.91 8.26 -2.10
CA VAL A 78 -4.88 8.60 -3.52
C VAL A 78 -4.88 7.31 -4.34
N PRO A 79 -5.97 6.99 -5.07
CA PRO A 79 -6.01 5.83 -5.96
C PRO A 79 -5.05 5.96 -7.14
N ALA A 80 -4.56 4.83 -7.65
CA ALA A 80 -3.79 4.76 -8.89
C ALA A 80 -4.40 3.73 -9.85
N HIS A 81 -4.46 4.05 -11.14
CA HIS A 81 -4.89 3.11 -12.18
C HIS A 81 -3.73 2.45 -12.93
N ASP A 82 -2.50 2.76 -12.56
CA ASP A 82 -1.31 2.10 -13.05
C ASP A 82 -0.25 2.05 -11.95
N ALA A 83 0.49 0.94 -11.88
CA ALA A 83 1.61 0.83 -10.97
C ALA A 83 2.58 -0.26 -11.42
N GLN A 84 3.84 -0.09 -11.02
CA GLN A 84 4.90 -1.06 -11.29
C GLN A 84 5.88 -1.12 -10.13
N ILE A 85 6.50 -2.28 -9.97
CA ILE A 85 7.62 -2.50 -9.06
C ILE A 85 8.84 -2.80 -9.93
N LEU A 86 9.89 -2.01 -9.79
CA LEU A 86 11.18 -2.29 -10.41
C LEU A 86 12.16 -2.81 -9.37
N VAL A 87 12.86 -3.89 -9.70
CA VAL A 87 13.97 -4.42 -8.92
C VAL A 87 15.22 -4.31 -9.78
N ASN A 88 16.19 -3.51 -9.33
CA ASN A 88 17.41 -3.20 -10.07
C ASN A 88 17.10 -2.73 -11.51
N GLY A 89 16.11 -1.84 -11.65
CA GLY A 89 15.65 -1.29 -12.94
C GLY A 89 14.85 -2.25 -13.81
N ARG A 90 14.56 -3.48 -13.36
CA ARG A 90 13.73 -4.45 -14.09
C ARG A 90 12.33 -4.52 -13.49
N ALA A 91 11.32 -4.28 -14.31
CA ALA A 91 9.93 -4.42 -13.88
C ALA A 91 9.60 -5.88 -13.52
N LEU A 92 8.96 -6.08 -12.37
CA LEU A 92 8.40 -7.36 -11.98
C LEU A 92 7.14 -7.69 -12.79
N SER A 93 6.87 -8.98 -12.96
CA SER A 93 5.60 -9.42 -13.54
C SER A 93 4.46 -9.21 -12.54
N GLY A 94 3.30 -8.81 -13.06
CA GLY A 94 2.12 -8.56 -12.24
C GLY A 94 1.12 -7.68 -12.97
N LYS A 95 -0.09 -7.60 -12.42
CA LYS A 95 -1.13 -6.67 -12.86
C LYS A 95 -1.85 -6.16 -11.62
N LEU A 96 -2.38 -4.93 -11.72
CA LEU A 96 -3.28 -4.42 -10.69
C LEU A 96 -4.53 -5.29 -10.60
N GLY A 97 -4.95 -5.58 -9.37
CA GLY A 97 -6.28 -6.08 -9.10
C GLY A 97 -7.28 -4.93 -9.10
N THR A 98 -8.53 -5.23 -9.41
CA THR A 98 -9.67 -4.30 -9.24
C THR A 98 -10.44 -4.67 -7.99
N ARG A 99 -10.99 -3.67 -7.29
CA ARG A 99 -11.85 -3.90 -6.11
C ARG A 99 -12.83 -2.75 -5.92
N VAL A 100 -13.86 -3.00 -5.11
CA VAL A 100 -14.72 -1.95 -4.58
C VAL A 100 -14.33 -1.69 -3.13
N GLN A 101 -14.12 -0.42 -2.76
CA GLN A 101 -13.85 0.00 -1.39
C GLN A 101 -14.76 1.17 -1.02
N ALA A 102 -15.53 1.03 0.06
CA ALA A 102 -16.55 2.01 0.47
C ALA A 102 -17.51 2.40 -0.68
N GLY A 103 -17.89 1.44 -1.53
CA GLY A 103 -18.75 1.69 -2.70
C GLY A 103 -18.08 2.34 -3.91
N TYR A 104 -16.76 2.55 -3.88
CA TYR A 104 -16.00 3.09 -5.00
C TYR A 104 -15.17 2.01 -5.70
N GLU A 105 -15.31 1.94 -7.02
CA GLU A 105 -14.40 1.15 -7.87
C GLU A 105 -12.98 1.73 -7.77
N THR A 106 -12.01 0.87 -7.50
CA THR A 106 -10.61 1.24 -7.35
C THR A 106 -9.70 0.05 -7.70
N THR A 107 -8.38 0.23 -7.58
CA THR A 107 -7.41 -0.83 -7.81
C THR A 107 -6.74 -1.27 -6.50
N THR A 108 -5.90 -2.28 -6.58
CA THR A 108 -5.00 -2.67 -5.49
C THR A 108 -3.82 -1.72 -5.30
N ALA A 109 -3.67 -0.67 -6.11
CA ALA A 109 -2.64 0.35 -5.98
C ALA A 109 -3.22 1.71 -5.58
N PHE A 110 -2.70 2.26 -4.49
CA PHE A 110 -3.06 3.55 -3.92
C PHE A 110 -1.94 4.00 -2.98
N LEU A 111 -1.92 5.29 -2.66
CA LEU A 111 -1.06 5.89 -1.64
C LEU A 111 -1.93 6.21 -0.42
N TYR A 112 -1.54 5.74 0.77
CA TYR A 112 -2.18 6.10 2.04
C TYR A 112 -1.44 7.28 2.70
N PHE A 113 -2.19 8.30 3.12
CA PHE A 113 -1.64 9.51 3.76
C PHE A 113 -1.99 9.61 5.24
N SER A 114 -3.18 9.16 5.61
CA SER A 114 -3.59 9.12 7.01
C SER A 114 -4.58 8.01 7.27
N GLU A 115 -4.51 7.48 8.48
CA GLU A 115 -5.50 6.57 9.05
C GLU A 115 -5.80 7.00 10.47
N THR A 116 -7.07 6.98 10.85
CA THR A 116 -7.55 7.20 12.22
C THR A 116 -8.51 6.08 12.56
N TRP A 117 -8.26 5.40 13.66
CA TRP A 117 -9.08 4.29 14.14
C TRP A 117 -9.92 4.74 15.32
N ILE A 118 -11.23 4.53 15.23
CA ILE A 118 -12.18 4.81 16.29
C ILE A 118 -12.73 3.48 16.78
N ILE A 119 -12.47 3.15 18.04
CA ILE A 119 -13.01 1.98 18.70
C ILE A 119 -14.37 2.39 19.30
N PRO A 120 -15.49 1.84 18.83
CA PRO A 120 -16.80 2.12 19.42
C PRO A 120 -16.83 1.64 20.88
N PRO A 121 -17.54 2.32 21.78
CA PRO A 121 -17.78 1.80 23.12
C PRO A 121 -18.55 0.46 23.03
N GLU A 122 -18.27 -0.46 23.95
CA GLU A 122 -19.05 -1.70 24.06
C GLU A 122 -20.54 -1.37 24.26
N VAL A 123 -21.41 -2.01 23.49
CA VAL A 123 -22.86 -1.91 23.70
C VAL A 123 -23.21 -2.77 24.91
N THR A 124 -23.29 -2.15 26.10
CA THR A 124 -23.89 -2.77 27.30
C THR A 124 -25.39 -2.95 27.17
#